data_AF-A0A954GZK9-F1
#
_entry.id   AF-A0A954GZK9-F1
#
_cell.length_a   1.000
_cell.length_b   1.000
_cell.length_c   1.000
_cell.angle_alpha   90.00
_cell.angle_beta   90.00
_cell.angle_gamma   90.00
#
_symmetry.space_group_name_H-M   'P 1'
#
loop_
_entity.id
_entity.type
_entity.pdbx_description
1 polymer ?
#
loop_
_entity_poly.entity_id
_entity_poly.type
_entity_poly.pdbx_seq_one_letter_code
_entity_poly.pdbx_strand_id
1 'polypeptide(L)'
;MPKRSRHPGPRARSIHPAQMGDDYAYVVDKFWVVDAVGDDGTIHLKTRRGKTRSVPASDPLLRKATWWERWWHRNRFPAMDAALNTSES
;
A
#
# COMPACT_ATOMS: atom_id res chain seq x y z
N MET A 1 -13.11 -2.62 1.01
CA MET A 1 -14.10 -2.37 -0.05
C MET A 1 -13.44 -2.42 -1.43
N PRO A 2 -14.06 -3.11 -2.40
CA PRO A 2 -13.60 -3.12 -3.80
C PRO A 2 -13.71 -1.72 -4.41
N LYS A 3 -12.77 -1.36 -5.29
CA LYS A 3 -12.83 -0.14 -6.08
C LYS A 3 -13.76 -0.35 -7.28
N ARG A 4 -14.51 0.69 -7.66
CA ARG A 4 -15.33 0.72 -8.88
C ARG A 4 -14.81 1.75 -9.87
N SER A 5 -14.71 1.39 -11.15
CA SER A 5 -14.37 2.28 -12.25
C SER A 5 -14.52 1.57 -13.60
N ARG A 6 -14.83 2.33 -14.65
CA ARG A 6 -14.81 1.92 -16.06
C ARG A 6 -13.46 1.36 -16.55
N HIS A 7 -12.35 1.79 -15.93
CA HIS A 7 -11.00 1.42 -16.35
C HIS A 7 -10.20 0.84 -15.16
N PRO A 8 -10.27 -0.49 -14.94
CA PRO A 8 -9.38 -1.18 -14.02
C PRO A 8 -7.92 -0.90 -14.39
N GLY A 9 -7.13 -0.45 -13.42
CA GLY A 9 -5.70 -0.21 -13.64
C GLY A 9 -4.91 -1.52 -13.70
N PRO A 10 -3.64 -1.51 -14.12
CA PRO A 10 -2.80 -2.71 -14.31
C PRO A 10 -2.62 -3.63 -13.09
N ARG A 11 -2.95 -3.15 -11.88
CA ARG A 11 -2.89 -3.93 -10.62
C ARG A 11 -4.25 -4.34 -10.07
N ALA A 12 -5.32 -4.12 -10.84
CA ALA A 12 -6.65 -4.58 -10.49
C ALA A 12 -6.67 -6.11 -10.51
N ARG A 13 -7.30 -6.70 -9.49
CA ARG A 13 -7.50 -8.15 -9.34
C ARG A 13 -8.95 -8.42 -8.99
N SER A 14 -9.37 -9.67 -9.16
CA SER A 14 -10.77 -10.09 -8.95
C SER A 14 -11.73 -9.12 -9.64
N ILE A 15 -11.49 -8.90 -10.93
CA ILE A 15 -12.23 -7.93 -11.72
C ILE A 15 -13.55 -8.59 -12.11
N HIS A 16 -14.65 -7.96 -11.74
CA HIS A 16 -16.00 -8.39 -12.09
C HIS A 16 -16.74 -7.23 -12.77
N PRO A 17 -17.39 -7.47 -13.92
CA PRO A 17 -18.27 -6.49 -14.50
C PRO A 17 -19.44 -6.20 -13.56
N ALA A 18 -19.89 -4.95 -13.52
CA ALA A 18 -21.15 -4.59 -12.88
C ALA A 18 -22.32 -5.22 -13.65
N GLN A 19 -23.44 -5.44 -12.95
CA GLN A 19 -24.62 -6.12 -13.50
C GLN A 19 -25.17 -5.49 -14.79
N MET A 20 -24.97 -4.19 -15.00
CA MET A 20 -25.40 -3.44 -16.19
C MET A 20 -24.23 -3.04 -17.13
N GLY A 21 -23.04 -3.58 -16.92
CA GLY A 21 -21.90 -3.45 -17.86
C GLY A 21 -21.15 -2.13 -17.86
N ASP A 22 -21.67 -1.07 -17.21
CA ASP A 22 -21.05 0.26 -17.26
C ASP A 22 -19.74 0.40 -16.49
N ASP A 23 -19.49 -0.46 -15.51
CA ASP A 23 -18.35 -0.35 -14.59
C ASP A 23 -17.78 -1.73 -14.26
N TYR A 24 -16.56 -1.73 -13.72
CA TYR A 24 -15.96 -2.90 -13.11
C TYR A 24 -15.75 -2.71 -11.62
N ALA A 25 -16.03 -3.75 -10.84
CA ALA A 25 -15.61 -3.87 -9.45
C ALA A 25 -14.32 -4.68 -9.38
N TYR A 26 -13.32 -4.18 -8.67
CA TYR A 26 -12.03 -4.86 -8.54
C TYR A 26 -11.34 -4.54 -7.21
N VAL A 27 -10.45 -5.42 -6.78
CA VAL A 27 -9.56 -5.15 -5.64
C VAL A 27 -8.19 -4.71 -6.12
N VAL A 28 -7.54 -3.87 -5.33
CA VAL A 28 -6.15 -3.47 -5.56
C VAL A 28 -5.41 -3.64 -4.26
N ASP A 29 -4.35 -4.44 -4.29
CA ASP A 29 -3.45 -4.52 -3.15
C ASP A 29 -2.83 -3.15 -2.87
N LYS A 30 -2.98 -2.71 -1.63
CA LYS A 30 -2.33 -1.52 -1.10
C LYS A 30 -1.24 -1.98 -0.15
N PHE A 31 -0.01 -1.76 -0.56
CA PHE A 31 1.15 -1.93 0.30
C PHE A 31 1.48 -0.57 0.92
N TRP A 32 1.70 -0.60 2.23
CA TRP A 32 2.17 0.52 3.02
C TRP A 32 3.61 0.22 3.42
N VAL A 33 4.46 1.23 3.37
CA VAL A 33 5.85 1.15 3.81
C VAL A 33 6.02 2.04 5.02
N VAL A 34 6.84 1.62 5.98
CA VAL A 34 7.21 2.44 7.12
C VAL A 34 8.03 3.63 6.63
N ASP A 35 7.56 4.83 6.96
CA ASP A 35 8.22 6.09 6.65
C ASP A 35 9.07 6.56 7.83
N ALA A 36 8.50 6.50 9.04
CA ALA A 36 9.17 6.84 10.29
C ALA A 36 8.58 6.05 11.46
N VAL A 37 9.36 5.91 12.53
CA VAL A 37 8.91 5.40 13.82
C VAL A 37 9.15 6.52 14.83
N GLY A 38 8.07 7.02 15.45
CA GLY A 38 8.13 8.05 16.48
C GLY A 38 8.55 7.48 17.82
N ASP A 39 9.12 8.35 18.67
CA ASP A 39 9.56 8.00 20.02
C ASP A 39 8.39 7.63 20.95
N ASP A 40 7.17 8.06 20.58
CA ASP A 40 5.91 7.73 21.25
C ASP A 40 5.39 6.32 20.90
N GLY A 41 6.11 5.57 20.06
CA GLY A 41 5.69 4.26 19.59
C GLY A 41 4.68 4.32 18.43
N THR A 42 4.49 5.48 17.80
CA THR A 42 3.69 5.60 16.58
C THR A 42 4.50 5.21 15.35
N ILE A 43 3.93 4.39 14.48
CA ILE A 43 4.51 4.04 13.18
C ILE A 43 3.81 4.86 12.11
N HIS A 44 4.59 5.67 11.41
CA HIS A 44 4.14 6.42 10.24
C HIS A 44 4.33 5.58 8.99
N LEU A 45 3.26 5.43 8.23
CA LEU A 45 3.18 4.62 7.02
C LEU A 45 2.89 5.50 5.82
N LYS A 46 3.50 5.18 4.68
CA LYS A 46 3.16 5.78 3.40
C LYS A 46 2.94 4.74 2.31
N THR A 47 2.03 5.05 1.39
CA THR A 47 1.88 4.30 0.14
C THR A 47 2.74 4.91 -0.95
N ARG A 48 2.99 4.15 -2.03
CA ARG A 48 3.68 4.65 -3.24
C ARG A 48 3.12 5.95 -3.82
N ARG A 49 1.82 6.23 -3.65
CA ARG A 49 1.15 7.45 -4.15
C ARG A 49 1.05 8.55 -3.09
N GLY A 50 1.84 8.48 -2.01
CA GLY A 50 1.91 9.53 -1.00
C GLY A 50 0.79 9.53 0.04
N LYS A 51 -0.17 8.59 0.00
CA LYS A 51 -1.13 8.47 1.11
C LYS A 51 -0.39 8.09 2.37
N THR A 52 -0.59 8.84 3.44
CA THR A 52 0.00 8.62 4.75
C THR A 52 -1.03 8.04 5.72
N ARG A 53 -0.54 7.33 6.74
CA ARG A 53 -1.33 6.79 7.85
C ARG A 53 -0.43 6.59 9.05
N SER A 54 -0.93 6.88 10.25
CA SER A 54 -0.25 6.55 11.50
C SER A 54 -0.96 5.40 12.20
N VAL A 55 -0.20 4.49 12.81
CA VAL A 55 -0.72 3.36 13.59
C VAL A 55 0.17 3.14 14.83
N PRO A 56 -0.37 2.68 15.96
CA PRO A 56 0.45 2.35 17.13
C PRO A 56 1.29 1.11 16.85
N ALA A 57 2.53 1.06 17.33
CA ALA A 57 3.40 -0.11 17.21
C ALA A 57 2.85 -1.36 17.92
N SER A 58 1.95 -1.17 18.88
CA SER A 58 1.25 -2.22 19.60
C SER A 58 -0.01 -2.74 18.90
N ASP A 59 -0.32 -2.29 17.68
CA ASP A 59 -1.46 -2.81 16.91
C ASP A 59 -1.28 -4.33 16.71
N PRO A 60 -2.22 -5.18 17.14
CA PRO A 60 -2.10 -6.64 17.03
C PRO A 60 -2.07 -7.14 15.58
N LEU A 61 -2.46 -6.31 14.62
CA LEU A 61 -2.36 -6.61 13.18
C LEU A 61 -0.96 -6.30 12.62
N LEU A 62 -0.09 -5.65 13.40
CA LEU A 62 1.30 -5.41 13.05
C LEU A 62 2.18 -6.51 13.62
N ARG A 63 2.96 -7.13 12.74
CA ARG A 63 4.00 -8.08 13.12
C ARG A 63 5.27 -7.81 12.35
N LYS A 64 6.41 -8.13 12.95
CA LYS A 64 7.69 -8.11 12.25
C LYS A 64 7.68 -9.18 11.15
N ALA A 65 8.15 -8.79 9.97
CA ALA A 65 8.36 -9.73 8.87
C ALA A 65 9.54 -10.65 9.20
N THR A 66 9.38 -11.93 8.92
CA THR A 66 10.44 -12.93 9.00
C THR A 66 11.47 -12.73 7.87
N TRP A 67 12.64 -13.33 8.00
CA TRP A 67 13.68 -13.26 6.96
C TRP A 67 13.20 -13.78 5.59
N TRP A 68 12.44 -14.88 5.59
CA TRP A 68 11.86 -15.44 4.37
C TRP A 68 10.78 -14.55 3.74
N GLU A 69 9.93 -13.94 4.56
CA GLU A 69 8.91 -13.01 4.08
C GLU A 69 9.53 -11.76 3.45
N ARG A 70 10.64 -11.25 4.01
CA ARG A 70 11.40 -10.15 3.42
C ARG A 70 11.93 -10.51 2.04
N TRP A 71 12.46 -11.72 1.87
CA TRP A 71 12.97 -12.19 0.59
C TRP A 71 11.84 -12.41 -0.44
N TRP A 72 10.78 -13.13 -0.06
CA TRP A 72 9.65 -13.44 -0.96
C TRP A 72 8.85 -12.19 -1.36
N HIS A 73 8.66 -11.24 -0.45
CA HIS A 73 7.90 -10.02 -0.71
C HIS A 73 8.74 -8.87 -1.25
N ARG A 74 10.05 -9.05 -1.47
CA ARG A 74 10.94 -7.99 -1.97
C ARG A 74 10.41 -7.31 -3.22
N ASN A 75 9.84 -8.06 -4.16
CA ASN A 75 9.31 -7.52 -5.42
C ASN A 75 7.92 -6.85 -5.27
N ARG A 76 7.22 -7.04 -4.14
CA ARG A 76 5.90 -6.43 -3.88
C ARG A 76 5.99 -5.00 -3.34
N PHE A 77 7.12 -4.69 -2.72
CA PHE A 77 7.50 -3.33 -2.37
C PHE A 77 8.39 -2.83 -3.50
N PRO A 78 7.82 -2.20 -4.56
CA PRO A 78 8.67 -1.51 -5.52
C PRO A 78 9.61 -0.62 -4.72
N ALA A 79 10.89 -0.57 -5.12
CA ALA A 79 11.81 0.41 -4.55
C ALA A 79 11.02 1.72 -4.46
N MET A 80 10.96 2.31 -3.27
CA MET A 80 10.49 3.67 -3.16
C MET A 80 11.53 4.47 -3.95
N ASP A 81 11.34 4.56 -5.27
CA ASP A 81 12.12 5.41 -6.14
C ASP A 81 12.21 6.73 -5.42
N ALA A 82 13.45 7.13 -5.12
CA ALA A 82 14.02 8.41 -4.72
C ALA A 82 13.13 9.67 -4.70
N ALA A 83 11.87 9.58 -4.30
CA ALA A 83 10.88 10.65 -4.22
C ALA A 83 11.00 11.37 -2.86
N LEU A 84 12.17 11.27 -2.23
CA LEU A 84 12.59 12.09 -1.10
C LEU A 84 13.67 13.12 -1.51
N ASN A 85 13.95 13.30 -2.81
CA ASN A 85 14.89 14.31 -3.32
C ASN A 85 14.21 15.41 -4.17
N THR A 86 12.99 15.82 -3.85
CA THR A 86 12.42 17.07 -4.43
C THR A 86 11.47 17.73 -3.43
N SER A 87 12.02 18.20 -2.33
CA SER A 87 11.40 19.23 -1.49
C SER A 87 12.47 19.98 -0.67
N GLU A 88 13.62 20.28 -1.29
CA GLU A 88 14.56 21.31 -0.85
C GLU A 88 15.10 21.98 -2.12
N SER A 89 14.50 23.13 -2.49
CA SER A 89 15.07 24.23 -3.29
C SER A 89 14.04 25.36 -3.32
#